data_AF-A0A9D0W3P7-F1
#
_entry.id   AF-A0A9D0W3P7-F1
#
_cell.length_a   1.000
_cell.length_b   1.000
_cell.length_c   1.000
_cell.angle_alpha   90.00
_cell.angle_beta   90.00
_cell.angle_gamma   90.00
#
_symmetry.space_group_name_H-M   'P 1'
#
loop_
_entity.id
_entity.type
_entity.pdbx_description
1 polymer ?
#
loop_
_entity_poly.entity_id
_entity_poly.type
_entity_poly.pdbx_seq_one_letter_code
_entity_poly.pdbx_strand_id
1 'polypeptide(L)' 'RDLAEMSLQELQSFCDRIGEDVFDILTLEGSVAARSHFGGTAPAQVREAIARARRRLTAS' A
#
# COMPACT_ATOMS: atom_id res chain seq x y z
N ARG A 1 14.92 12.38 -10.09
CA ARG A 1 14.53 12.72 -8.71
C ARG A 1 13.44 11.77 -8.32
N ASP A 2 13.48 11.21 -7.12
CA ASP A 2 12.41 10.33 -6.64
C ASP A 2 11.13 11.15 -6.36
N LEU A 3 9.95 10.54 -6.48
CA LEU A 3 8.68 11.19 -6.15
C LEU A 3 8.59 11.56 -4.67
N ALA A 4 9.18 10.72 -3.80
CA ALA A 4 9.24 10.97 -2.36
C ALA A 4 10.10 12.19 -1.98
N GLU A 5 10.98 12.63 -2.89
CA GLU A 5 11.86 13.80 -2.70
C GLU A 5 11.28 15.10 -3.26
N MET A 6 10.10 15.04 -3.90
CA MET A 6 9.44 16.21 -4.46
C MET A 6 8.63 16.92 -3.37
N SER A 7 8.64 18.25 -3.40
CA SER A 7 7.75 19.03 -2.52
C SER A 7 6.29 18.84 -2.92
N LEU A 8 5.37 19.08 -1.97
CA LEU A 8 3.93 19.03 -2.25
C LEU A 8 3.56 19.96 -3.41
N GLN A 9 4.17 21.15 -3.47
CA GLN A 9 3.91 22.14 -4.51
C GLN A 9 4.34 21.67 -5.90
N GLU A 10 5.46 20.93 -5.98
CA GLU A 10 5.88 20.29 -7.22
C GLU A 10 4.92 19.16 -7.62
N LEU A 11 4.44 18.36 -6.68
CA LEU A 11 3.45 17.31 -6.97
C LEU A 11 2.12 17.93 -7.43
N GLN A 12 1.68 19.02 -6.78
CA GLN A 12 0.48 19.76 -7.14
C GLN A 12 0.55 20.43 -8.52
N SER A 13 1.76 20.67 -9.06
CA SER A 13 1.91 21.13 -10.45
C SER A 13 1.40 20.12 -11.49
N PHE A 14 1.29 18.84 -11.12
CA PHE A 14 0.70 17.80 -11.97
C PHE A 14 -0.79 17.60 -11.71
N CYS A 15 -1.23 17.75 -10.45
CA CYS A 15 -2.62 17.60 -10.06
C CYS A 15 -2.88 18.30 -8.72
N ASP A 16 -3.76 19.29 -8.72
CA ASP A 16 -4.16 20.08 -7.56
C ASP A 16 -4.81 19.26 -6.43
N ARG A 17 -5.33 18.07 -6.74
CA ARG A 17 -5.92 17.14 -5.77
C ARG A 17 -4.90 16.38 -4.92
N ILE A 18 -3.60 16.48 -5.23
CA ILE A 18 -2.56 15.84 -4.42
C ILE A 18 -2.43 16.60 -3.09
N GLY A 19 -2.68 15.90 -1.99
CA GLY A 19 -2.58 16.42 -0.62
C GLY A 19 -1.31 15.97 0.10
N GLU A 20 -1.13 16.45 1.32
CA GLU A 20 -0.01 16.05 2.20
C GLU A 20 0.01 14.56 2.52
N ASP A 21 -1.17 13.91 2.50
CA ASP A 21 -1.34 12.46 2.71
C ASP A 21 -0.63 11.60 1.65
N VAL A 22 -0.20 12.19 0.53
CA VAL A 22 0.58 11.50 -0.49
C VAL A 22 1.90 10.94 0.06
N PHE A 23 2.52 11.63 1.02
CA PHE A 23 3.82 11.22 1.57
C PHE A 23 3.72 9.98 2.45
N ASP A 24 2.54 9.71 3.03
CA ASP A 24 2.29 8.46 3.75
C ASP A 24 2.33 7.24 2.81
N ILE A 25 2.00 7.43 1.53
CA ILE A 25 1.93 6.38 0.52
C ILE A 25 3.22 6.28 -0.30
N LEU A 26 3.94 7.39 -0.48
CA LEU A 26 5.24 7.46 -1.19
C LEU A 26 6.42 6.94 -0.37
N THR A 27 6.18 5.90 0.42
CA THR A 27 7.19 5.07 1.08
C THR A 27 7.03 3.63 0.60
N LEU A 28 8.07 2.80 0.77
CA LEU A 28 7.97 1.39 0.41
C LEU A 28 6.86 0.71 1.24
N GLU A 29 6.85 0.98 2.54
CA GLU A 29 5.89 0.45 3.51
C GLU A 29 4.48 0.94 3.21
N GLY A 30 4.30 2.23 2.93
CA GLY A 30 3.02 2.83 2.57
C GLY A 30 2.44 2.25 1.27
N SER A 31 3.28 2.11 0.25
CA SER A 31 2.90 1.51 -1.04
C SER A 31 2.45 0.06 -0.89
N VAL A 32 3.15 -0.74 -0.07
CA VAL A 32 2.75 -2.13 0.21
C VAL A 32 1.48 -2.18 1.05
N ALA A 33 1.36 -1.34 2.08
CA ALA A 33 0.19 -1.29 2.95
C ALA A 33 -1.10 -0.87 2.22
N ALA A 34 -1.01 0.02 1.23
CA ALA A 34 -2.13 0.48 0.43
C ALA A 34 -2.78 -0.64 -0.41
N ARG A 35 -2.07 -1.74 -0.68
CA ARG A 35 -2.60 -2.92 -1.39
C ARG A 35 -3.41 -3.83 -0.45
N SER A 36 -4.41 -3.28 0.23
CA SER A 36 -5.18 -3.93 1.30
C SER A 36 -6.49 -4.58 0.86
N HIS A 37 -6.81 -4.59 -0.44
CA HIS A 37 -7.94 -5.33 -1.01
C HIS A 37 -7.74 -6.85 -0.89
N PHE A 38 -8.81 -7.63 -1.07
CA PHE A 38 -8.74 -9.09 -0.97
C PHE A 38 -7.67 -9.66 -1.92
N GLY A 39 -6.71 -10.41 -1.36
CA GLY A 39 -5.59 -11.00 -2.11
C GLY A 39 -4.44 -10.03 -2.38
N GLY A 40 -4.52 -8.79 -1.91
CA GLY A 40 -3.45 -7.80 -2.02
C GLY A 40 -2.24 -8.10 -1.14
N THR A 41 -1.19 -7.29 -1.32
CA THR A 41 0.13 -7.49 -0.68
C THR A 41 0.27 -6.81 0.67
N ALA A 42 -0.76 -6.10 1.17
CA ALA A 42 -0.71 -5.53 2.50
C ALA A 42 -0.43 -6.61 3.56
N PRO A 43 0.37 -6.34 4.60
CA PRO A 43 0.73 -7.34 5.60
C PRO A 43 -0.49 -8.02 6.26
N ALA A 44 -1.59 -7.28 6.45
CA ALA A 44 -2.84 -7.83 6.94
C ALA A 44 -3.45 -8.86 5.97
N GLN A 45 -3.49 -8.55 4.66
CA GLN A 45 -4.00 -9.46 3.63
C GLN A 45 -3.16 -10.72 3.49
N VAL A 46 -1.82 -10.60 3.62
CA VAL A 46 -0.91 -11.74 3.63
C VAL A 46 -1.17 -12.65 4.84
N ARG A 47 -1.34 -12.08 6.05
CA ARG A 47 -1.71 -12.85 7.25
C ARG A 47 -3.03 -13.61 7.07
N GLU A 48 -4.04 -12.95 6.52
CA GLU A 48 -5.33 -13.58 6.23
C GLU A 48 -5.23 -14.68 5.17
N ALA A 49 -4.41 -14.47 4.13
CA ALA A 49 -4.14 -15.49 3.12
C ALA A 49 -3.46 -16.74 3.72
N ILE A 50 -2.48 -16.54 4.59
CA ILE A 50 -1.82 -17.63 5.33
C ILE A 50 -2.84 -18.38 6.19
N ALA A 51 -3.71 -17.68 6.92
CA ALA A 51 -4.74 -18.32 7.74
C ALA A 51 -5.72 -19.15 6.90
N ARG A 52 -6.18 -18.63 5.75
CA ARG A 52 -7.02 -19.37 4.80
C ARG A 52 -6.31 -20.61 4.26
N ALA A 53 -5.04 -20.49 3.89
CA ALA A 53 -4.25 -21.61 3.37
C ALA A 53 -4.07 -22.71 4.42
N ARG A 54 -3.75 -22.35 5.66
CA ARG A 54 -3.65 -23.32 6.78
C ARG A 54 -4.95 -24.09 6.97
N ARG A 55 -6.10 -23.41 7.00
CA ARG A 55 -7.41 -24.08 7.12
C ARG A 55 -7.67 -25.07 5.99
N ARG A 56 -7.28 -24.74 4.75
CA ARG A 56 -7.42 -25.65 3.59
C ARG A 56 -6.56 -26.89 3.72
N LEU A 57 -5.36 -26.77 4.29
CA LEU A 57 -4.44 -27.90 4.47
C LEU A 57 -4.89 -28.84 5.60
N THR A 58 -5.55 -28.32 6.64
CA THR A 58 -6.03 -29.13 7.78
C THR A 58 -7.45 -29.67 7.61
N ALA A 59 -8.17 -29.25 6.58
CA ALA A 59 -9.51 -29.73 6.25
C ALA A 59 -9.50 -30.95 5.30
N SER A 60 -8.30 -31.35 4.85
CA SER A 60 -8.03 -32.55 4.05
C SER A 60 -7.43 -33.65 4.94
#